data_AF-A0A818L4M6-F1
#
_entry.id   AF-A0A818L4M6-F1
#
_cell.length_a   1.000
_cell.length_b   1.000
_cell.length_c   1.000
_cell.angle_alpha   90.00
_cell.angle_beta   90.00
_cell.angle_gamma   90.00
#
_symmetry.space_group_name_H-M   'P 1'
#
loop_
_entity.id
_entity.type
_entity.pdbx_description
1 polymer ?
#
loop_
_entity_poly.entity_id
_entity_poly.type
_entity_poly.pdbx_seq_one_letter_code
_entity_poly.pdbx_strand_id
1 'polypeptide(L)'
;KYLHLLTILCCKIIQRDQRIELIKLFQILIDQSTTNTKSSTIWYLEQLIEINSWNPDQIDEPDYERRLNGYKQRTKEISTLENIDKDKNEYLCLFYHCLYELHYSINDLSLREYASQCIHLFLKQISSYQSYLLTEIRTILKQSTISIHIRHEFIRLLGLIIDINIDNDDLNDLKRLRNYNDVELDFFHNITHVQNHRRLRALKRLKLIHDEQAFRLTTIMNYLLPIVCSFINDVINENAQDINDDIVFPCLTTLCQILPWIKYNQLFISFFRQLTTTKRTLNLIQKRCLTKTISAIIDAFHFQLDNNDNNSESN
;
A
#
# COMPACT_ATOMS: atom_id res chain seq x y z
N LYS A 1 2.52 -15.13 27.50
CA LYS A 1 3.77 -15.69 26.91
C LYS A 1 3.71 -15.78 25.38
N TYR A 2 2.64 -16.31 24.79
CA TYR A 2 2.55 -16.56 23.33
C TYR A 2 2.01 -15.40 22.47
N LEU A 3 1.64 -14.27 23.07
CA LEU A 3 0.95 -13.20 22.34
C LEU A 3 1.76 -12.61 21.18
N HIS A 4 3.09 -12.50 21.33
CA HIS A 4 3.98 -12.08 20.23
C HIS A 4 3.92 -13.04 19.02
N LEU A 5 3.73 -14.35 19.25
CA LEU A 5 3.53 -15.31 18.15
C LEU A 5 2.17 -15.08 17.50
N LEU A 6 1.13 -14.80 18.29
CA LEU A 6 -0.19 -14.47 17.75
C LEU A 6 -0.14 -13.21 16.90
N THR A 7 0.69 -12.22 17.25
CA THR A 7 0.91 -11.02 16.43
C THR A 7 1.50 -11.37 15.07
N ILE A 8 2.51 -12.24 15.04
CA ILE A 8 3.11 -12.73 13.78
C ILE A 8 2.06 -13.49 12.96
N LEU A 9 1.23 -14.31 13.61
CA LEU A 9 0.15 -15.04 12.93
C LEU A 9 -0.90 -14.06 12.37
N CYS A 10 -1.36 -13.07 13.13
CA CYS A 10 -2.32 -12.06 12.66
C CYS A 10 -1.80 -11.27 11.45
N CYS A 11 -0.49 -11.04 11.39
CA CYS A 11 0.18 -10.39 10.25
C CYS A 11 0.27 -11.31 9.02
N LYS A 12 0.54 -12.60 9.20
CA LYS A 12 0.82 -13.54 8.10
C LYS A 12 -0.40 -14.33 7.62
N ILE A 13 -1.39 -14.53 8.48
CA ILE A 13 -2.61 -15.27 8.19
C ILE A 13 -3.56 -14.35 7.43
N ILE A 14 -3.74 -14.73 6.18
CA ILE A 14 -4.37 -13.91 5.16
C ILE A 14 -5.52 -14.67 4.49
N GLN A 15 -5.44 -16.00 4.42
CA GLN A 15 -6.53 -16.79 3.86
C GLN A 15 -7.66 -16.97 4.88
N ARG A 16 -8.91 -17.00 4.39
CA ARG A 16 -10.10 -17.16 5.24
C ARG A 16 -10.04 -18.42 6.10
N ASP A 17 -9.76 -19.57 5.50
CA ASP A 17 -9.76 -20.84 6.25
C ASP A 17 -8.71 -20.82 7.36
N GLN A 18 -7.56 -20.20 7.09
CA GLN A 18 -6.52 -19.98 8.11
C GLN A 18 -6.98 -19.01 9.21
N ARG A 19 -7.77 -17.96 8.87
CA ARG A 19 -8.38 -17.05 9.86
C ARG A 19 -9.39 -17.79 10.74
N ILE A 20 -10.19 -18.69 10.18
CA ILE A 20 -11.12 -19.52 10.95
C ILE A 20 -10.35 -20.38 11.97
N GLU A 21 -9.25 -21.02 11.55
CA GLU A 21 -8.40 -21.79 12.46
C GLU A 21 -7.69 -20.91 13.50
N LEU A 22 -7.30 -19.68 13.15
CA LEU A 22 -6.74 -18.71 14.08
C LEU A 22 -7.75 -18.33 15.18
N ILE A 23 -9.02 -18.14 14.82
CA ILE A 23 -10.10 -17.84 15.78
C ILE A 23 -10.34 -19.03 16.70
N LYS A 24 -10.34 -20.26 16.17
CA LYS A 24 -10.43 -21.48 16.99
C LYS A 24 -9.26 -21.57 17.96
N LEU A 25 -8.05 -21.23 17.53
CA LEU A 25 -6.88 -21.17 18.42
C LEU A 25 -7.08 -20.13 19.54
N PHE A 26 -7.63 -18.95 19.24
CA PHE A 26 -7.96 -17.96 20.28
C PHE A 26 -8.97 -18.52 21.30
N GLN A 27 -10.02 -19.20 20.83
CA GLN A 27 -11.00 -19.83 21.71
C GLN A 27 -10.35 -20.87 22.63
N ILE A 28 -9.51 -21.76 22.08
CA ILE A 28 -8.79 -22.77 22.88
C ILE A 28 -7.89 -22.11 23.94
N LEU A 29 -7.20 -21.03 23.60
CA LEU A 29 -6.34 -20.30 24.55
C LEU A 29 -7.15 -19.66 25.68
N ILE A 30 -8.36 -19.17 25.39
CA ILE A 30 -9.30 -18.65 26.39
C ILE A 30 -9.75 -19.80 27.30
N ASP A 31 -10.21 -20.91 26.72
CA ASP A 31 -10.76 -22.05 27.49
C ASP A 31 -9.71 -22.69 28.42
N GLN A 32 -8.44 -22.70 27.99
CA GLN A 32 -7.32 -23.22 28.80
C GLN A 32 -6.85 -22.27 29.90
N SER A 33 -7.30 -21.01 29.90
CA SER A 33 -6.90 -20.02 30.90
C SER A 33 -7.72 -20.21 32.20
N THR A 34 -7.22 -21.07 33.08
CA THR A 34 -7.91 -21.62 34.27
C THR A 34 -7.95 -20.70 35.51
N THR A 35 -7.94 -19.37 35.39
CA THR A 35 -7.90 -18.50 36.57
C THR A 35 -9.00 -17.45 36.63
N ASN A 36 -9.63 -17.37 37.81
CA ASN A 36 -10.82 -16.60 38.23
C ASN A 36 -10.73 -15.07 38.15
N THR A 37 -9.81 -14.54 37.33
CA THR A 37 -9.68 -13.12 37.02
C THR A 37 -9.63 -13.01 35.51
N LYS A 38 -10.62 -12.36 34.89
CA LYS A 38 -10.54 -11.97 33.47
C LYS A 38 -9.28 -11.13 33.28
N SER A 39 -8.21 -11.76 32.82
CA SER A 39 -7.00 -11.07 32.42
C SER A 39 -7.34 -10.15 31.25
N SER A 40 -6.70 -8.98 31.19
CA SER A 40 -6.81 -8.04 30.08
C SER A 40 -6.54 -8.72 28.72
N THR A 41 -5.65 -9.71 28.70
CA THR A 41 -5.36 -10.53 27.51
C THR A 41 -6.52 -11.45 27.11
N ILE A 42 -7.26 -12.05 28.06
CA ILE A 42 -8.42 -12.90 27.75
C ILE A 42 -9.49 -12.06 27.06
N TRP A 43 -9.81 -10.92 27.67
CA TRP A 43 -10.77 -9.98 27.11
C TRP A 43 -10.34 -9.53 25.70
N TYR A 44 -9.05 -9.25 25.50
CA TYR A 44 -8.54 -8.89 24.18
C TYR A 44 -8.74 -10.00 23.12
N LEU A 45 -8.50 -11.26 23.49
CA LEU A 45 -8.76 -12.39 22.59
C LEU A 45 -10.26 -12.55 22.30
N GLU A 46 -11.14 -12.37 23.28
CA GLU A 46 -12.59 -12.32 23.08
C GLU A 46 -12.95 -11.24 22.04
N GLN A 47 -12.36 -10.05 22.14
CA GLN A 47 -12.60 -8.97 21.17
C GLN A 47 -12.10 -9.30 19.75
N LEU A 48 -10.97 -9.99 19.62
CA LEU A 48 -10.49 -10.46 18.32
C LEU A 48 -11.43 -11.49 17.70
N ILE A 49 -12.06 -12.35 18.52
CA ILE A 49 -13.09 -13.28 18.05
C ILE A 49 -14.31 -12.51 17.56
N GLU A 50 -14.77 -11.50 18.29
CA GLU A 50 -15.92 -10.66 17.89
C GLU A 50 -15.70 -9.96 16.55
N ILE A 51 -14.55 -9.34 16.31
CA ILE A 51 -14.27 -8.62 15.05
C ILE A 51 -13.98 -9.55 13.86
N ASN A 52 -13.83 -10.85 14.09
CA ASN A 52 -13.69 -11.85 13.04
C ASN A 52 -14.92 -12.79 12.92
N SER A 53 -16.04 -12.46 13.56
CA SER A 53 -17.24 -13.30 13.60
C SER A 53 -17.87 -13.48 12.20
N TRP A 54 -18.46 -14.65 11.95
CA TRP A 54 -19.17 -14.97 10.72
C TRP A 54 -20.63 -15.24 11.03
N ASN A 55 -21.51 -14.89 10.10
CA ASN A 55 -22.93 -15.10 10.25
C ASN A 55 -23.21 -16.63 10.24
N PRO A 56 -23.85 -17.19 11.29
CA PRO A 56 -24.15 -18.62 11.33
C PRO A 56 -25.20 -19.05 10.29
N ASP A 57 -26.09 -18.13 9.89
CA ASP A 57 -27.21 -18.40 9.00
C ASP A 57 -26.86 -18.16 7.53
N GLN A 58 -25.83 -17.35 7.27
CA GLN A 58 -25.38 -16.98 5.91
C GLN A 58 -23.93 -17.38 5.72
N ILE A 59 -23.73 -18.45 4.93
CA ILE A 59 -22.40 -18.93 4.56
C ILE A 59 -21.64 -17.79 3.87
N ASP A 60 -20.39 -17.60 4.29
CA ASP A 60 -19.45 -16.62 3.74
C ASP A 60 -19.84 -15.14 3.93
N GLU A 61 -20.82 -14.84 4.78
CA GLU A 61 -21.15 -13.47 5.18
C GLU A 61 -20.58 -13.14 6.57
N PRO A 62 -19.89 -12.00 6.73
CA PRO A 62 -19.52 -11.49 8.05
C PRO A 62 -20.73 -11.31 8.96
N ASP A 63 -20.57 -11.57 10.26
CA ASP A 63 -21.55 -11.10 11.24
C ASP A 63 -21.32 -9.61 11.49
N TYR A 64 -21.93 -8.78 10.64
CA TYR A 64 -21.74 -7.34 10.66
C TYR A 64 -22.05 -6.73 12.02
N GLU A 65 -23.12 -7.15 12.67
CA GLU A 65 -23.52 -6.56 13.96
C GLU A 65 -22.43 -6.76 15.02
N ARG A 66 -21.94 -8.00 15.19
CA ARG A 66 -20.87 -8.31 16.14
C ARG A 66 -19.58 -7.60 15.79
N ARG A 67 -19.17 -7.64 14.52
CA ARG A 67 -17.93 -6.97 14.08
C ARG A 67 -17.99 -5.47 14.30
N LEU A 68 -19.09 -4.80 13.91
CA LEU A 68 -19.26 -3.37 14.09
C LEU A 68 -19.25 -2.96 15.57
N ASN A 69 -19.91 -3.74 16.43
CA ASN A 69 -19.90 -3.49 17.86
C ASN A 69 -18.50 -3.65 18.47
N GLY A 70 -17.78 -4.69 18.05
CA GLY A 70 -16.37 -4.87 18.42
C GLY A 70 -15.51 -3.67 18.00
N TYR A 71 -15.58 -3.25 16.75
CA TYR A 71 -14.86 -2.07 16.24
C TYR A 71 -15.20 -0.79 17.02
N LYS A 72 -16.48 -0.52 17.30
CA LYS A 72 -16.88 0.64 18.11
C LYS A 72 -16.23 0.62 19.50
N GLN A 73 -16.14 -0.54 20.13
CA GLN A 73 -15.48 -0.68 21.43
C GLN A 73 -13.96 -0.52 21.32
N ARG A 74 -13.34 -1.00 20.24
CA ARG A 74 -11.89 -0.82 20.00
C ARG A 74 -11.53 0.63 19.76
N THR A 75 -12.26 1.33 18.88
CA THR A 75 -12.02 2.75 18.59
C THR A 75 -12.07 3.61 19.86
N LYS A 76 -13.03 3.35 20.76
CA LYS A 76 -13.11 4.04 22.06
C LYS A 76 -11.87 3.78 22.92
N GLU A 77 -11.47 2.52 23.09
CA GLU A 77 -10.27 2.20 23.87
C GLU A 77 -9.00 2.82 23.28
N ILE A 78 -8.81 2.70 21.95
CA ILE A 78 -7.64 3.27 21.29
C ILE A 78 -7.64 4.79 21.54
N SER A 79 -8.78 5.48 21.39
CA SER A 79 -8.83 6.92 21.61
C SER A 79 -8.36 7.39 23.00
N THR A 80 -8.37 6.51 24.01
CA THR A 80 -7.97 6.80 25.39
C THR A 80 -6.63 6.16 25.81
N LEU A 81 -5.78 5.70 24.89
CA LEU A 81 -4.51 5.05 25.25
C LEU A 81 -3.55 5.97 26.01
N GLU A 82 -3.00 5.44 27.11
CA GLU A 82 -1.90 6.06 27.86
C GLU A 82 -0.55 5.60 27.32
N ASN A 83 0.54 6.30 27.64
CA ASN A 83 1.89 5.98 27.12
C ASN A 83 2.36 4.55 27.47
N ILE A 84 1.96 4.03 28.62
CA ILE A 84 2.33 2.68 29.10
C ILE A 84 1.67 1.57 28.26
N ASP A 85 0.57 1.89 27.57
CA ASP A 85 -0.23 0.93 26.82
C ASP A 85 0.28 0.73 25.38
N LYS A 86 1.12 1.62 24.86
CA LYS A 86 1.43 1.73 23.43
C LYS A 86 2.22 0.57 22.82
N ASP A 87 2.98 -0.18 23.62
CA ASP A 87 3.82 -1.30 23.14
C ASP A 87 3.24 -2.69 23.44
N LYS A 88 1.93 -2.77 23.69
CA LYS A 88 1.24 -4.03 23.92
C LYS A 88 1.05 -4.83 22.62
N ASN A 89 1.44 -6.10 22.64
CA ASN A 89 1.26 -7.02 21.51
C ASN A 89 -0.22 -7.16 21.10
N GLU A 90 -1.14 -6.95 22.05
CA GLU A 90 -2.58 -6.84 21.83
C GLU A 90 -2.89 -5.77 20.76
N TYR A 91 -2.41 -4.54 20.91
CA TYR A 91 -2.69 -3.51 19.91
C TYR A 91 -2.05 -3.79 18.57
N LEU A 92 -0.88 -4.43 18.56
CA LEU A 92 -0.20 -4.76 17.31
C LEU A 92 -0.95 -5.87 16.55
N CYS A 93 -1.50 -6.87 17.27
CA CYS A 93 -2.42 -7.86 16.70
C CYS A 93 -3.65 -7.19 16.06
N LEU A 94 -4.25 -6.22 16.75
CA LEU A 94 -5.43 -5.52 16.25
C LEU A 94 -5.08 -4.67 15.03
N PHE A 95 -3.95 -3.97 15.08
CA PHE A 95 -3.43 -3.20 13.95
C PHE A 95 -3.25 -4.08 12.70
N TYR A 96 -2.62 -5.26 12.83
CA TYR A 96 -2.50 -6.19 11.71
C TYR A 96 -3.82 -6.79 11.25
N HIS A 97 -4.78 -7.00 12.15
CA HIS A 97 -6.14 -7.37 11.75
C HIS A 97 -6.82 -6.25 10.95
N CYS A 98 -6.71 -4.98 11.36
CA CYS A 98 -7.25 -3.86 10.59
C CYS A 98 -6.59 -3.75 9.22
N LEU A 99 -5.28 -3.96 9.11
CA LEU A 99 -4.60 -4.00 7.81
C LEU A 99 -5.17 -5.12 6.93
N TYR A 100 -5.32 -6.32 7.49
CA TYR A 100 -6.01 -7.41 6.80
C TYR A 100 -7.40 -7.00 6.31
N GLU A 101 -8.23 -6.39 7.15
CA GLU A 101 -9.57 -5.96 6.75
C GLU A 101 -9.54 -4.97 5.56
N LEU A 102 -8.58 -4.04 5.54
CA LEU A 102 -8.39 -3.12 4.41
C LEU A 102 -8.00 -3.85 3.10
N HIS A 103 -7.28 -4.97 3.19
CA HIS A 103 -6.91 -5.77 2.03
C HIS A 103 -8.07 -6.62 1.49
N TYR A 104 -8.83 -7.26 2.36
CA TYR A 104 -9.73 -8.36 1.96
C TYR A 104 -11.20 -7.94 1.86
N SER A 105 -11.64 -6.95 2.62
CA SER A 105 -13.04 -6.53 2.66
C SER A 105 -13.35 -5.49 1.58
N ILE A 106 -12.89 -5.74 0.34
CA ILE A 106 -12.98 -4.80 -0.79
C ILE A 106 -14.44 -4.39 -1.05
N ASN A 107 -15.37 -5.34 -0.94
CA ASN A 107 -16.79 -5.14 -1.19
C ASN A 107 -17.53 -4.52 0.00
N ASP A 108 -16.95 -4.60 1.21
CA ASP A 108 -17.60 -4.13 2.44
C ASP A 108 -17.04 -2.79 2.88
N LEU A 109 -17.68 -1.72 2.41
CA LEU A 109 -17.27 -0.36 2.73
C LEU A 109 -17.26 -0.10 4.25
N SER A 110 -18.27 -0.59 4.96
CA SER A 110 -18.42 -0.36 6.40
C SER A 110 -17.25 -0.94 7.19
N LEU A 111 -16.89 -2.20 6.96
CA LEU A 111 -15.77 -2.87 7.64
C LEU A 111 -14.43 -2.17 7.35
N ARG A 112 -14.21 -1.78 6.09
CA ARG A 112 -13.01 -1.00 5.72
C ARG A 112 -12.95 0.35 6.42
N GLU A 113 -14.08 1.05 6.54
CA GLU A 113 -14.15 2.36 7.18
C GLU A 113 -13.81 2.26 8.68
N TYR A 114 -14.30 1.25 9.38
CA TYR A 114 -13.95 1.00 10.78
C TYR A 114 -12.49 0.57 10.98
N ALA A 115 -11.97 -0.32 10.12
CA ALA A 115 -10.58 -0.72 10.16
C ALA A 115 -9.65 0.47 9.90
N SER A 116 -9.99 1.30 8.90
CA SER A 116 -9.29 2.54 8.60
C SER A 116 -9.32 3.47 9.82
N GLN A 117 -10.48 3.69 10.45
CA GLN A 117 -10.60 4.51 11.66
C GLN A 117 -9.67 4.04 12.79
N CYS A 118 -9.58 2.73 13.04
CA CYS A 118 -8.66 2.17 14.04
C CYS A 118 -7.20 2.46 13.69
N ILE A 119 -6.81 2.24 12.42
CA ILE A 119 -5.46 2.56 11.92
C ILE A 119 -5.16 4.05 12.11
N HIS A 120 -6.09 4.95 11.75
CA HIS A 120 -5.93 6.39 11.94
C HIS A 120 -5.64 6.75 13.40
N LEU A 121 -6.34 6.14 14.36
CA LEU A 121 -6.10 6.37 15.79
C LEU A 121 -4.74 5.82 16.24
N PHE A 122 -4.41 4.60 15.84
CA PHE A 122 -3.11 4.00 16.17
C PHE A 122 -1.95 4.83 15.67
N LEU A 123 -1.99 5.30 14.42
CA LEU A 123 -0.93 6.11 13.83
C LEU A 123 -0.73 7.45 14.55
N LYS A 124 -1.78 8.03 15.13
CA LYS A 124 -1.68 9.26 15.93
C LYS A 124 -1.04 9.03 17.29
N GLN A 125 -1.17 7.82 17.84
CA GLN A 125 -0.79 7.54 19.23
C GLN A 125 0.51 6.76 19.35
N ILE A 126 0.82 5.89 18.39
CA ILE A 126 1.92 4.93 18.43
C ILE A 126 2.81 5.14 17.20
N SER A 127 3.94 5.81 17.39
CA SER A 127 4.86 6.17 16.29
C SER A 127 5.47 4.96 15.59
N SER A 128 5.76 3.87 16.32
CA SER A 128 6.34 2.65 15.74
C SER A 128 5.44 2.03 14.66
N TYR A 129 4.12 2.17 14.77
CA TYR A 129 3.17 1.59 13.81
C TYR A 129 3.19 2.31 12.48
N GLN A 130 3.62 3.56 12.47
CA GLN A 130 3.79 4.31 11.23
C GLN A 130 4.89 3.70 10.38
N SER A 131 6.00 3.26 10.97
CA SER A 131 7.09 2.56 10.27
C SER A 131 6.64 1.20 9.70
N TYR A 132 5.81 0.46 10.44
CA TYR A 132 5.22 -0.78 9.96
C TYR A 132 4.31 -0.53 8.75
N LEU A 133 3.44 0.49 8.83
CA LEU A 133 2.58 0.87 7.73
C LEU A 133 3.35 1.36 6.50
N LEU A 134 4.42 2.13 6.67
CA LEU A 134 5.27 2.56 5.55
C LEU A 134 5.89 1.37 4.83
N THR A 135 6.29 0.33 5.56
CA THR A 135 6.82 -0.91 4.97
C THR A 135 5.75 -1.62 4.15
N GLU A 136 4.53 -1.69 4.68
CA GLU A 136 3.37 -2.27 4.01
C GLU A 136 3.00 -1.48 2.74
N ILE A 137 2.87 -0.15 2.83
CA ILE A 137 2.60 0.75 1.70
C ILE A 137 3.62 0.51 0.57
N ARG A 138 4.92 0.49 0.90
CA ARG A 138 5.98 0.26 -0.10
C ARG A 138 5.87 -1.10 -0.79
N THR A 139 5.41 -2.11 -0.06
CA THR A 139 5.20 -3.46 -0.58
C THR A 139 4.00 -3.48 -1.52
N ILE A 140 2.87 -2.93 -1.08
CA ILE A 140 1.61 -2.85 -1.84
C ILE A 140 1.80 -2.08 -3.13
N LEU A 141 2.44 -0.90 -3.08
CA LEU A 141 2.63 -0.07 -4.27
C LEU A 141 3.44 -0.80 -5.36
N LYS A 142 4.35 -1.69 -4.98
CA LYS A 142 5.20 -2.47 -5.91
C LYS A 142 4.51 -3.71 -6.47
N GLN A 143 3.36 -4.12 -5.95
CA GLN A 143 2.59 -5.25 -6.48
C GLN A 143 1.85 -4.83 -7.75
N SER A 144 2.20 -5.43 -8.90
CA SER A 144 1.59 -5.06 -10.20
C SER A 144 0.12 -5.48 -10.32
N THR A 145 -0.30 -6.51 -9.60
CA THR A 145 -1.66 -7.09 -9.67
C THR A 145 -2.60 -6.61 -8.58
N ILE A 146 -2.15 -5.68 -7.71
CA ILE A 146 -2.98 -5.20 -6.61
C ILE A 146 -4.19 -4.42 -7.13
N SER A 147 -5.35 -4.63 -6.52
CA SER A 147 -6.57 -3.87 -6.82
C SER A 147 -6.36 -2.37 -6.63
N ILE A 148 -6.91 -1.58 -7.55
CA ILE A 148 -6.89 -0.12 -7.48
C ILE A 148 -7.52 0.40 -6.18
N HIS A 149 -8.55 -0.27 -5.65
CA HIS A 149 -9.22 0.13 -4.43
C HIS A 149 -8.30 0.04 -3.21
N ILE A 150 -7.56 -1.08 -3.09
CA ILE A 150 -6.58 -1.29 -2.02
C ILE A 150 -5.45 -0.29 -2.19
N ARG A 151 -4.89 -0.17 -3.40
CA ARG A 151 -3.81 0.79 -3.68
C ARG A 151 -4.18 2.22 -3.29
N HIS A 152 -5.39 2.66 -3.64
CA HIS A 152 -5.89 3.98 -3.28
C HIS A 152 -6.05 4.17 -1.77
N GLU A 153 -6.51 3.15 -1.04
CA GLU A 153 -6.61 3.21 0.42
C GLU A 153 -5.24 3.42 1.07
N PHE A 154 -4.24 2.66 0.66
CA PHE A 154 -2.88 2.79 1.20
C PHE A 154 -2.19 4.09 0.78
N ILE A 155 -2.50 4.66 -0.39
CA ILE A 155 -2.03 6.01 -0.75
C ILE A 155 -2.70 7.09 0.11
N ARG A 156 -3.99 6.94 0.47
CA ARG A 156 -4.64 7.86 1.43
C ARG A 156 -3.98 7.79 2.81
N LEU A 157 -3.69 6.58 3.28
CA LEU A 157 -2.95 6.37 4.53
C LEU A 157 -1.53 6.94 4.48
N LEU A 158 -0.85 6.89 3.33
CA LEU A 158 0.43 7.58 3.14
C LEU A 158 0.28 9.09 3.32
N GLY A 159 -0.78 9.68 2.74
CA GLY A 159 -1.14 11.07 2.98
C GLY A 159 -1.29 11.38 4.47
N LEU A 160 -2.07 10.58 5.19
CA LEU A 160 -2.24 10.75 6.63
C LEU A 160 -0.90 10.71 7.39
N ILE A 161 -0.02 9.75 7.10
CA ILE A 161 1.28 9.64 7.75
C ILE A 161 2.15 10.89 7.50
N ILE A 162 2.10 11.44 6.29
CA ILE A 162 2.79 12.69 5.95
C ILE A 162 2.31 13.84 6.84
N ASP A 163 1.00 13.89 7.14
CA ASP A 163 0.38 14.94 7.97
C ASP A 163 0.71 14.80 9.46
N ILE A 164 0.85 13.56 9.94
CA ILE A 164 1.24 13.27 11.33
C ILE A 164 2.73 13.61 11.57
N ASN A 165 3.50 13.80 10.50
CA ASN A 165 4.86 14.35 10.50
C ASN A 165 5.89 13.52 11.28
N ILE A 166 6.32 12.42 10.69
CA ILE A 166 7.49 11.67 11.15
C ILE A 166 8.74 12.38 10.63
N ASP A 167 9.79 12.41 11.45
CA ASP A 167 11.16 12.67 10.99
C ASP A 167 11.62 11.54 10.06
N ASN A 168 11.07 11.56 8.86
CA ASN A 168 11.40 10.69 7.77
C ASN A 168 11.58 11.54 6.53
N ASP A 169 12.83 11.58 6.11
CA ASP A 169 13.34 12.07 4.86
C ASP A 169 12.41 11.85 3.65
N ASP A 170 11.95 10.61 3.41
CA ASP A 170 11.07 10.30 2.26
C ASP A 170 9.72 11.02 2.37
N LEU A 171 9.18 11.10 3.58
CA LEU A 171 7.93 11.81 3.81
C LEU A 171 8.10 13.32 3.66
N ASN A 172 9.23 13.88 4.12
CA ASN A 172 9.54 15.30 3.96
C ASN A 172 9.60 15.71 2.48
N ASP A 173 10.16 14.84 1.63
CA ASP A 173 10.17 15.09 0.19
C ASP A 173 8.75 14.95 -0.41
N LEU A 174 7.98 13.95 0.01
CA LEU A 174 6.58 13.78 -0.41
C LEU A 174 5.64 14.91 0.06
N LYS A 175 5.97 15.66 1.12
CA LYS A 175 5.16 16.83 1.55
C LYS A 175 4.97 17.86 0.46
N ARG A 176 5.92 17.98 -0.47
CA ARG A 176 5.83 18.88 -1.63
C ARG A 176 4.62 18.60 -2.52
N LEU A 177 4.08 17.38 -2.45
CA LEU A 177 2.88 16.95 -3.16
C LEU A 177 1.58 17.20 -2.37
N ARG A 178 1.66 17.59 -1.09
CA ARG A 178 0.51 17.96 -0.28
C ARG A 178 0.06 19.39 -0.56
N ASN A 179 -1.24 19.61 -0.59
CA ASN A 179 -1.83 20.94 -0.58
C ASN A 179 -2.97 21.01 0.43
N TYR A 180 -2.74 21.73 1.52
CA TYR A 180 -3.70 21.88 2.62
C TYR A 180 -4.76 22.95 2.35
N ASN A 181 -4.51 23.86 1.40
CA ASN A 181 -5.38 25.00 1.12
C ASN A 181 -6.36 24.68 -0.02
N ASP A 182 -5.95 23.85 -0.98
CA ASP A 182 -6.76 23.48 -2.13
C ASP A 182 -6.66 21.97 -2.41
N VAL A 183 -7.76 21.28 -2.12
CA VAL A 183 -7.92 19.84 -2.32
C VAL A 183 -7.82 19.46 -3.80
N GLU A 184 -8.16 20.36 -4.74
CA GLU A 184 -8.00 20.15 -6.19
C GLU A 184 -6.53 20.11 -6.63
N LEU A 185 -5.64 20.61 -5.78
CA LEU A 185 -4.20 20.65 -6.02
C LEU A 185 -3.43 19.64 -5.17
N ASP A 186 -4.09 18.97 -4.21
CA ASP A 186 -3.47 17.92 -3.39
C ASP A 186 -3.28 16.63 -4.19
N PHE A 187 -2.05 16.14 -4.26
CA PHE A 187 -1.73 14.95 -5.04
C PHE A 187 -2.43 13.69 -4.51
N PHE A 188 -2.44 13.46 -3.20
CA PHE A 188 -2.92 12.21 -2.61
C PHE A 188 -4.45 12.11 -2.70
N HIS A 189 -5.14 13.25 -2.59
CA HIS A 189 -6.57 13.33 -2.88
C HIS A 189 -6.86 13.01 -4.35
N ASN A 190 -6.16 13.68 -5.29
CA ASN A 190 -6.47 13.56 -6.71
C ASN A 190 -6.03 12.23 -7.33
N ILE A 191 -4.88 11.67 -6.93
CA ILE A 191 -4.36 10.41 -7.47
C ILE A 191 -5.18 9.20 -7.02
N THR A 192 -5.92 9.32 -5.91
CA THR A 192 -6.80 8.27 -5.39
C THR A 192 -8.27 8.45 -5.77
N HIS A 193 -8.57 9.48 -6.56
CA HIS A 193 -9.93 9.82 -6.96
C HIS A 193 -10.53 8.77 -7.93
N VAL A 194 -11.84 8.52 -7.82
CA VAL A 194 -12.54 7.55 -8.68
C VAL A 194 -12.44 7.92 -10.16
N GLN A 195 -12.64 9.21 -10.48
CA GLN A 195 -12.54 9.74 -11.84
C GLN A 195 -11.09 9.79 -12.34
N ASN A 196 -10.84 9.18 -13.50
CA ASN A 196 -9.50 9.08 -14.09
C ASN A 196 -8.86 10.45 -14.43
N HIS A 197 -9.64 11.43 -14.87
CA HIS A 197 -9.10 12.75 -15.24
C HIS A 197 -8.44 13.47 -14.06
N ARG A 198 -8.96 13.29 -12.84
CA ARG A 198 -8.38 13.85 -11.60
C ARG A 198 -7.03 13.22 -11.29
N ARG A 199 -6.94 11.90 -11.46
CA ARG A 199 -5.70 11.15 -11.32
C ARG A 199 -4.63 11.57 -12.33
N LEU A 200 -5.04 11.75 -13.59
CA LEU A 200 -4.16 12.27 -14.64
C LEU A 200 -3.67 13.71 -14.37
N ARG A 201 -4.52 14.57 -13.80
CA ARG A 201 -4.13 15.92 -13.35
C ARG A 201 -3.09 15.87 -12.22
N ALA A 202 -3.24 14.95 -11.27
CA ALA A 202 -2.24 14.70 -10.24
C ALA A 202 -0.89 14.27 -10.83
N LEU A 203 -0.86 13.40 -11.84
CA LEU A 203 0.38 13.02 -12.53
C LEU A 203 1.04 14.19 -13.27
N LYS A 204 0.25 15.02 -13.97
CA LYS A 204 0.77 16.25 -14.60
C LYS A 204 1.45 17.16 -13.57
N ARG A 205 0.80 17.36 -12.42
CA ARG A 205 1.34 18.18 -11.33
C ARG A 205 2.59 17.57 -10.71
N LEU A 206 2.60 16.25 -10.50
CA LEU A 206 3.78 15.52 -10.01
C LEU A 206 4.99 15.78 -10.92
N LYS A 207 4.81 15.67 -12.23
CA LYS A 207 5.89 15.95 -13.19
C LYS A 207 6.39 17.39 -13.07
N LEU A 208 5.50 18.39 -13.04
CA LEU A 208 5.90 19.80 -12.91
C LEU A 208 6.71 20.06 -11.62
N ILE A 209 6.25 19.54 -10.48
CA ILE A 209 6.97 19.69 -9.20
C ILE A 209 8.34 19.00 -9.26
N HIS A 210 8.41 17.86 -9.94
CA HIS A 210 9.66 17.13 -10.12
C HIS A 210 10.65 17.86 -11.06
N ASP A 211 10.16 18.46 -12.14
CA ASP A 211 10.96 19.24 -13.08
C ASP A 211 11.54 20.51 -12.40
N GLU A 212 10.77 21.16 -11.53
CA GLU A 212 11.22 22.31 -10.74
C GLU A 212 12.34 21.94 -9.76
N GLN A 213 12.17 20.80 -9.07
CA GLN A 213 13.18 20.25 -8.18
C GLN A 213 13.03 18.74 -8.10
N ALA A 214 14.08 18.00 -8.48
CA ALA A 214 14.02 16.55 -8.48
C ALA A 214 13.65 16.00 -7.10
N PHE A 215 12.82 14.96 -7.08
CA PHE A 215 12.57 14.16 -5.88
C PHE A 215 13.80 13.28 -5.63
N ARG A 216 13.98 12.87 -4.38
CA ARG A 216 15.07 12.00 -3.98
C ARG A 216 14.83 10.59 -4.49
N LEU A 217 15.92 9.91 -4.84
CA LEU A 217 15.87 8.58 -5.45
C LEU A 217 15.05 7.56 -4.62
N THR A 218 15.18 7.59 -3.29
CA THR A 218 14.41 6.72 -2.39
C THR A 218 12.90 6.98 -2.49
N THR A 219 12.50 8.26 -2.54
CA THR A 219 11.10 8.68 -2.67
C THR A 219 10.50 8.24 -4.00
N ILE A 220 11.28 8.35 -5.07
CA ILE A 220 10.87 7.90 -6.40
C ILE A 220 10.70 6.39 -6.44
N MET A 221 11.72 5.63 -6.02
CA MET A 221 11.70 4.17 -6.09
C MET A 221 10.65 3.51 -5.19
N ASN A 222 10.38 4.11 -4.03
CA ASN A 222 9.49 3.52 -3.03
C ASN A 222 8.02 3.92 -3.20
N TYR A 223 7.74 5.06 -3.83
CA TYR A 223 6.38 5.62 -3.89
C TYR A 223 5.99 6.07 -5.29
N LEU A 224 6.71 7.04 -5.86
CA LEU A 224 6.24 7.74 -7.07
C LEU A 224 6.29 6.85 -8.32
N LEU A 225 7.41 6.17 -8.55
CA LEU A 225 7.57 5.29 -9.70
C LEU A 225 6.58 4.11 -9.67
N PRO A 226 6.40 3.39 -8.55
CA PRO A 226 5.34 2.39 -8.45
C PRO A 226 3.92 2.94 -8.73
N ILE A 227 3.59 4.14 -8.25
CA ILE A 227 2.30 4.80 -8.53
C ILE A 227 2.14 5.06 -10.02
N VAL A 228 3.15 5.60 -10.71
CA VAL A 228 3.09 5.86 -12.16
C VAL A 228 2.97 4.55 -12.94
N CYS A 229 3.80 3.55 -12.60
CA CYS A 229 3.74 2.21 -13.20
C CYS A 229 2.40 1.53 -12.99
N SER A 230 1.63 1.88 -11.96
CA SER A 230 0.32 1.27 -11.72
C SER A 230 -0.69 1.57 -12.84
N PHE A 231 -0.61 2.74 -13.49
CA PHE A 231 -1.47 3.05 -14.65
C PHE A 231 -1.19 2.12 -15.83
N ILE A 232 0.08 1.78 -16.04
CA ILE A 232 0.51 0.84 -17.08
C ILE A 232 0.03 -0.57 -16.73
N ASN A 233 0.26 -0.99 -15.48
CA ASN A 233 -0.16 -2.29 -15.00
C ASN A 233 -1.68 -2.46 -15.01
N ASP A 234 -2.46 -1.41 -14.75
CA ASP A 234 -3.92 -1.47 -14.82
C ASP A 234 -4.40 -1.79 -16.24
N VAL A 235 -3.75 -1.27 -17.28
CA VAL A 235 -4.05 -1.62 -18.69
C VAL A 235 -3.62 -3.05 -19.00
N ILE A 236 -2.42 -3.44 -18.55
CA ILE A 236 -1.89 -4.79 -18.75
C ILE A 236 -2.80 -5.82 -18.09
N ASN A 237 -3.36 -5.52 -16.92
CA ASN A 237 -4.24 -6.41 -16.16
C ASN A 237 -5.72 -6.24 -16.50
N GLU A 238 -6.07 -5.47 -17.55
CA GLU A 238 -7.45 -5.28 -18.02
C GLU A 238 -8.36 -4.56 -17.01
N ASN A 239 -7.75 -3.91 -16.01
CA ASN A 239 -8.43 -3.04 -15.06
C ASN A 239 -8.70 -1.63 -15.63
N ALA A 240 -8.07 -1.28 -16.75
CA ALA A 240 -8.29 -0.04 -17.48
C ALA A 240 -8.31 -0.29 -18.99
N GLN A 241 -9.24 0.38 -19.70
CA GLN A 241 -9.41 0.21 -21.15
C GLN A 241 -8.40 0.99 -21.98
N ASP A 242 -7.86 2.09 -21.46
CA ASP A 242 -6.91 2.95 -22.16
C ASP A 242 -6.00 3.69 -21.18
N ILE A 243 -4.92 4.25 -21.71
CA ILE A 243 -3.94 5.06 -20.99
C ILE A 243 -3.76 6.39 -21.68
N ASN A 244 -3.59 7.45 -20.91
CA ASN A 244 -3.29 8.75 -21.48
C ASN A 244 -1.79 8.88 -21.75
N ASP A 245 -1.42 8.61 -23.00
CA ASP A 245 -0.03 8.57 -23.45
C ASP A 245 0.73 9.86 -23.13
N ASP A 246 0.09 11.02 -23.32
CA ASP A 246 0.69 12.36 -23.17
C ASP A 246 0.98 12.75 -21.72
N ILE A 247 0.49 11.97 -20.75
CA ILE A 247 0.65 12.25 -19.32
C ILE A 247 1.48 11.17 -18.65
N VAL A 248 1.10 9.91 -18.85
CA VAL A 248 1.71 8.81 -18.10
C VAL A 248 3.14 8.56 -18.56
N PHE A 249 3.39 8.52 -19.88
CA PHE A 249 4.72 8.22 -20.39
C PHE A 249 5.73 9.34 -20.14
N PRO A 250 5.42 10.63 -20.37
CA PRO A 250 6.34 11.71 -19.98
C PRO A 250 6.65 11.73 -18.48
N CYS A 251 5.66 11.46 -17.63
CA CYS A 251 5.89 11.34 -16.19
C CYS A 251 6.82 10.15 -15.87
N LEU A 252 6.62 9.01 -16.52
CA LEU A 252 7.51 7.84 -16.36
C LEU A 252 8.94 8.17 -16.81
N THR A 253 9.11 8.76 -17.99
CA THR A 253 10.41 9.13 -18.57
C THR A 253 11.18 10.03 -17.61
N THR A 254 10.58 11.11 -17.11
CA THR A 254 11.29 12.02 -16.19
C THR A 254 11.71 11.33 -14.90
N LEU A 255 10.86 10.48 -14.32
CA LEU A 255 11.25 9.70 -13.13
C LEU A 255 12.35 8.65 -13.43
N CYS A 256 12.48 8.18 -14.67
CA CYS A 256 13.50 7.22 -15.08
C CYS A 256 14.88 7.86 -15.31
N GLN A 257 14.93 9.15 -15.66
CA GLN A 257 16.17 9.90 -15.98
C GLN A 257 17.15 10.05 -14.79
N ILE A 258 16.70 9.70 -13.60
CA ILE A 258 17.43 9.80 -12.33
C ILE A 258 17.67 8.44 -11.67
N LEU A 259 17.19 7.36 -12.30
CA LEU A 259 17.39 6.02 -11.78
C LEU A 259 18.83 5.57 -12.03
N PRO A 260 19.50 4.92 -11.05
CA PRO A 260 20.78 4.28 -11.29
C PRO A 260 20.60 3.05 -12.21
N TRP A 261 21.67 2.67 -12.92
CA TRP A 261 21.66 1.61 -13.93
C TRP A 261 20.92 0.33 -13.50
N ILE A 262 21.24 -0.18 -12.31
CA ILE A 262 20.64 -1.43 -11.80
C ILE A 262 19.11 -1.32 -11.73
N LYS A 263 18.59 -0.17 -11.28
CA LYS A 263 17.15 0.04 -11.09
C LYS A 263 16.44 0.34 -12.41
N TYR A 264 17.06 1.15 -13.24
CA TYR A 264 16.62 1.40 -14.61
C TYR A 264 16.50 0.09 -15.41
N ASN A 265 17.56 -0.72 -15.41
CA ASN A 265 17.60 -1.97 -16.16
C ASN A 265 16.61 -3.01 -15.61
N GLN A 266 16.43 -3.09 -14.29
CA GLN A 266 15.39 -3.93 -13.68
C GLN A 266 13.99 -3.54 -14.17
N LEU A 267 13.68 -2.24 -14.20
CA LEU A 267 12.40 -1.73 -14.70
C LEU A 267 12.20 -2.06 -16.19
N PHE A 268 13.19 -1.76 -17.02
CA PHE A 268 13.19 -2.06 -18.45
C PHE A 268 12.94 -3.55 -18.71
N ILE A 269 13.75 -4.43 -18.11
CA ILE A 269 13.63 -5.88 -18.27
C ILE A 269 12.26 -6.37 -17.79
N SER A 270 11.70 -5.79 -16.73
CA SER A 270 10.39 -6.21 -16.21
C SER A 270 9.26 -5.97 -17.21
N PHE A 271 9.22 -4.84 -17.90
CA PHE A 271 8.21 -4.55 -18.92
C PHE A 271 8.54 -5.22 -20.25
N PHE A 272 9.82 -5.29 -20.63
CA PHE A 272 10.25 -6.01 -21.83
C PHE A 272 9.83 -7.49 -21.78
N ARG A 273 10.06 -8.16 -20.64
CA ARG A 273 9.61 -9.55 -20.44
C ARG A 273 8.10 -9.70 -20.54
N GLN A 274 7.33 -8.72 -20.08
CA GLN A 274 5.87 -8.75 -20.21
C GLN A 274 5.44 -8.62 -21.68
N LEU A 275 6.14 -7.83 -22.49
CA LEU A 275 5.86 -7.72 -23.92
C LEU A 275 6.22 -9.00 -24.69
N THR A 276 7.36 -9.62 -24.37
CA THR A 276 7.89 -10.77 -25.11
C THR A 276 7.41 -12.13 -24.57
N THR A 277 6.67 -12.15 -23.47
CA THR A 277 6.21 -13.42 -22.89
C THR A 277 5.26 -14.14 -23.84
N THR A 278 5.48 -15.44 -24.02
CA THR A 278 4.56 -16.32 -24.77
C THR A 278 3.52 -16.96 -23.86
N LYS A 279 3.63 -16.79 -22.53
CA LYS A 279 2.71 -17.39 -21.54
C LYS A 279 1.32 -16.74 -21.50
N ARG A 280 1.19 -15.53 -22.05
CA ARG A 280 -0.07 -14.76 -22.06
C ARG A 280 -0.29 -14.16 -23.44
N THR A 281 -1.49 -14.29 -23.96
CA THR A 281 -1.91 -13.60 -25.19
C THR A 281 -2.29 -12.17 -24.86
N LEU A 282 -1.50 -11.21 -25.35
CA LEU A 282 -1.78 -9.79 -25.19
C LEU A 282 -2.66 -9.27 -26.32
N ASN A 283 -3.69 -8.48 -25.97
CA ASN A 283 -4.50 -7.75 -26.94
C ASN A 283 -3.70 -6.55 -27.53
N LEU A 284 -4.24 -5.92 -28.57
CA LEU A 284 -3.55 -4.82 -29.27
C LEU A 284 -3.28 -3.61 -28.35
N ILE A 285 -4.20 -3.30 -27.43
CA ILE A 285 -4.08 -2.18 -26.49
C ILE A 285 -2.93 -2.45 -25.51
N GLN A 286 -2.85 -3.65 -24.95
CA GLN A 286 -1.77 -4.06 -24.04
C GLN A 286 -0.41 -4.05 -24.72
N LYS A 287 -0.32 -4.58 -25.96
CA LYS A 287 0.92 -4.52 -26.75
C LYS A 287 1.34 -3.09 -27.00
N ARG A 288 0.43 -2.21 -27.44
CA ARG A 288 0.69 -0.78 -27.65
C ARG A 288 1.20 -0.12 -26.36
N CYS A 289 0.51 -0.35 -25.24
CA CYS A 289 0.86 0.21 -23.93
C CYS A 289 2.28 -0.21 -23.51
N LEU A 290 2.61 -1.50 -23.63
CA LEU A 290 3.94 -2.03 -23.31
C LEU A 290 5.04 -1.49 -24.24
N THR A 291 4.79 -1.44 -25.55
CA THR A 291 5.75 -0.85 -26.51
C THR A 291 6.01 0.61 -26.19
N LYS A 292 4.98 1.41 -25.90
CA LYS A 292 5.16 2.81 -25.52
C LYS A 292 5.83 2.97 -24.15
N THR A 293 5.54 2.10 -23.20
CA THR A 293 6.24 2.05 -21.90
C THR A 293 7.74 1.81 -22.10
N ILE A 294 8.10 0.84 -22.93
CA ILE A 294 9.49 0.51 -23.22
C ILE A 294 10.18 1.68 -23.94
N SER A 295 9.52 2.31 -24.92
CA SER A 295 10.02 3.53 -25.57
C SER A 295 10.28 4.63 -24.55
N ALA A 296 9.32 4.93 -23.68
CA ALA A 296 9.43 5.97 -22.67
C ALA A 296 10.59 5.73 -21.68
N ILE A 297 10.87 4.46 -21.35
CA ILE A 297 12.04 4.09 -20.55
C ILE A 297 13.33 4.30 -21.36
N ILE A 298 13.39 3.85 -22.62
CA ILE A 298 14.55 4.06 -23.50
C ILE A 298 14.85 5.56 -23.70
N ASP A 299 13.82 6.39 -23.85
CA ASP A 299 13.95 7.85 -23.99
C ASP A 299 14.55 8.51 -22.73
N ALA A 300 14.55 7.81 -21.59
CA ALA A 300 15.17 8.23 -20.34
C ALA A 300 16.61 7.71 -20.14
N PHE A 301 17.19 7.01 -21.14
CA PHE A 301 18.55 6.49 -21.07
C PHE A 301 19.57 7.63 -20.97
N HIS A 302 20.38 7.62 -19.92
CA HIS A 302 21.34 8.68 -19.60
C HIS A 302 22.73 8.14 -19.20
N PHE A 303 22.96 6.84 -19.38
CA PHE A 303 24.21 6.20 -18.97
C PHE A 303 25.29 6.39 -20.03
N GLN A 304 26.51 6.71 -19.59
CA GLN A 304 27.67 6.74 -20.47
C GLN A 304 28.00 5.30 -20.87
N LEU A 305 28.10 5.06 -22.17
CA LEU A 305 28.66 3.83 -22.72
C LEU A 305 30.16 4.09 -22.84
N ASP A 306 30.97 3.48 -21.98
CA ASP A 306 32.42 3.55 -22.09
C ASP A 306 32.84 2.83 -23.38
N ASN A 307 32.94 3.57 -24.48
CA ASN A 307 33.63 3.13 -25.68
C ASN A 307 35.13 3.29 -25.43
N ASN A 308 35.74 2.33 -24.72
CA ASN A 308 37.19 2.20 -24.72
C ASN A 308 37.67 1.62 -26.07
N ASP A 309 37.50 2.39 -27.14
CA ASP A 309 38.27 2.26 -28.38
C ASP A 309 39.63 2.98 -28.21
N ASN A 310 40.36 2.61 -27.15
CA ASN A 310 41.78 2.92 -27.02
C ASN A 310 42.58 1.66 -27.33
N ASN A 311 42.45 1.15 -28.55
CA ASN A 311 43.58 0.52 -29.21
C ASN A 311 44.14 1.55 -30.18
N SER A 312 44.97 2.40 -29.58
CA SER A 312 46.00 3.21 -30.20
C SER A 312 46.56 2.58 -31.46
N GLU A 313 46.40 3.29 -32.58
CA GLU A 313 47.37 3.31 -33.65
C GLU A 313 48.74 3.64 -33.05
N SER A 314 49.49 2.58 -32.73
CA SER A 314 50.93 2.63 -32.53
C SER A 314 51.53 1.58 -33.45
N ASN A 315 51.72 1.97 -34.72
CA ASN A 315 52.99 1.87 -35.45
C ASN A 315 52.87 2.48 -36.84
#